data_AF-A0A6H9Y5H0-F1
#
_entry.id   AF-A0A6H9Y5H0-F1
#
_cell.length_a   1.000
_cell.length_b   1.000
_cell.length_c   1.000
_cell.angle_alpha   90.00
_cell.angle_beta   90.00
_cell.angle_gamma   90.00
#
_symmetry.space_group_name_H-M   'P 1'
#
loop_
_entity.id
_entity.type
_entity.pdbx_description
1 polymer ?
#
loop_
_entity_poly.entity_id
_entity_poly.type
_entity_poly.pdbx_seq_one_letter_code
_entity_poly.pdbx_strand_id
1 'polypeptide(L)' 'MPGDDTSRADAEFQLAATRYEDARKQEEDARVALFDAAAKAVRSGTSVEELAAETPFSAAELRRQVRDRGID' A
#
# COMPACT_ATOMS: atom_id res chain seq x y z
N MET A 1 -5.64 -23.27 39.18
CA MET A 1 -5.07 -23.62 37.87
C MET A 1 -4.95 -22.32 37.06
N PRO A 2 -3.75 -21.76 36.86
CA PRO A 2 -3.57 -20.64 35.94
C PRO A 2 -3.32 -21.22 34.54
N GLY A 3 -4.37 -21.38 33.75
CA GLY A 3 -4.30 -22.01 32.41
C GLY A 3 -5.16 -21.32 31.34
N ASP A 4 -6.16 -20.54 31.73
CA ASP A 4 -7.08 -19.90 30.78
C ASP A 4 -6.58 -18.56 30.22
N ASP A 5 -5.81 -17.77 30.99
CA ASP A 5 -5.37 -16.44 30.56
C ASP A 5 -4.35 -16.46 29.40
N THR A 6 -3.46 -17.46 29.38
CA THR A 6 -2.48 -17.61 28.29
C THR A 6 -3.17 -17.97 26.98
N SER A 7 -4.18 -18.85 27.01
CA SER A 7 -4.93 -19.24 25.81
C SER A 7 -5.76 -18.10 25.24
N ARG A 8 -6.27 -17.19 26.07
CA ARG A 8 -7.01 -16.02 25.61
C ARG A 8 -6.09 -14.98 24.98
N ALA A 9 -4.96 -14.70 25.61
CA ALA A 9 -3.97 -13.77 25.07
C ALA A 9 -3.43 -14.23 23.70
N ASP A 10 -3.16 -15.54 23.54
CA ASP A 10 -2.70 -16.12 22.28
C ASP A 10 -3.77 -16.00 21.17
N ALA A 11 -5.04 -16.23 21.49
CA ALA A 11 -6.15 -16.08 20.54
C ALA A 11 -6.35 -14.62 20.11
N GLU A 12 -6.24 -13.67 21.05
CA GLU A 12 -6.31 -12.24 20.76
C GLU A 12 -5.13 -11.79 19.88
N PHE A 13 -3.92 -12.29 20.15
CA PHE A 13 -2.74 -12.03 19.32
C PHE A 13 -2.90 -12.59 17.90
N GLN A 14 -3.33 -13.85 17.75
CA GLN A 14 -3.55 -14.45 16.43
C GLN A 14 -4.60 -13.67 15.63
N LEU A 15 -5.70 -13.25 16.27
CA LEU A 15 -6.70 -12.43 15.61
C LEU A 15 -6.15 -11.07 15.16
N ALA A 16 -5.33 -10.42 16.00
CA ALA A 16 -4.68 -9.16 15.64
C ALA A 16 -3.68 -9.34 14.49
N ALA A 17 -2.90 -10.43 14.50
CA ALA A 17 -1.95 -10.77 13.45
C ALA A 17 -2.66 -11.01 12.11
N THR A 18 -3.74 -11.79 12.09
CA THR A 18 -4.54 -12.02 10.86
C THR A 18 -5.11 -10.71 10.33
N ARG A 19 -5.69 -9.86 11.20
CA ARG A 19 -6.22 -8.55 10.79
C ARG A 19 -5.15 -7.64 10.23
N TYR A 20 -3.96 -7.68 10.81
CA TYR A 20 -2.82 -6.94 10.31
C TYR A 20 -2.37 -7.44 8.93
N GLU A 21 -2.29 -8.75 8.73
CA GLU A 21 -1.97 -9.33 7.42
C GLU A 21 -3.01 -8.98 6.36
N ASP A 22 -4.29 -9.04 6.70
CA ASP A 22 -5.37 -8.65 5.78
C ASP A 22 -5.30 -7.16 5.44
N ALA A 23 -5.10 -6.29 6.43
CA ALA A 23 -4.92 -4.87 6.21
C ALA A 23 -3.68 -4.56 5.36
N ARG A 24 -2.59 -5.31 5.54
CA ARG A 24 -1.39 -5.19 4.72
C ARG A 24 -1.62 -5.57 3.27
N LYS A 25 -2.36 -6.65 3.01
CA LYS A 25 -2.73 -7.03 1.63
C LYS A 25 -3.57 -5.95 0.97
N GLN A 26 -4.56 -5.41 1.70
CA GLN A 26 -5.40 -4.32 1.21
C GLN A 26 -4.59 -3.04 0.94
N GLU A 27 -3.62 -2.71 1.79
CA GLU A 27 -2.70 -1.58 1.56
C GLU A 27 -1.87 -1.80 0.30
N GLU A 28 -1.32 -3.00 0.11
CA GLU A 28 -0.52 -3.33 -1.07
C GLU A 28 -1.35 -3.23 -2.36
N ASP A 29 -2.57 -3.78 -2.36
CA ASP A 29 -3.49 -3.69 -3.49
C ASP A 29 -3.89 -2.24 -3.80
N ALA A 30 -4.22 -1.46 -2.76
CA ALA A 30 -4.56 -0.05 -2.91
C ALA A 30 -3.38 0.77 -3.45
N ARG A 31 -2.17 0.46 -2.98
CA ARG A 31 -0.93 1.10 -3.43
C ARG A 31 -0.63 0.76 -4.88
N VAL A 32 -0.83 -0.49 -5.30
CA VAL A 32 -0.69 -0.89 -6.71
C VAL A 32 -1.70 -0.14 -7.58
N ALA A 33 -2.96 -0.07 -7.16
CA ALA A 33 -4.01 0.65 -7.89
C ALA A 33 -3.71 2.15 -8.01
N LEU A 34 -3.16 2.77 -6.96
CA LEU A 34 -2.73 4.17 -6.99
C LEU A 34 -1.61 4.38 -8.02
N PHE A 35 -0.59 3.53 -8.03
CA PHE A 35 0.52 3.67 -8.98
C PHE A 35 0.08 3.40 -10.43
N ASP A 36 -0.86 2.49 -10.65
CA ASP A 36 -1.48 2.28 -11.97
C ASP A 36 -2.26 3.51 -12.43
N ALA A 37 -3.00 4.16 -11.52
CA ALA A 37 -3.70 5.40 -11.81
C ALA A 37 -2.73 6.55 -12.11
N ALA A 38 -1.66 6.68 -11.31
CA ALA A 38 -0.60 7.66 -11.54
C ALA A 38 0.06 7.45 -12.91
N ALA A 39 0.36 6.19 -13.27
CA ALA A 39 0.92 5.85 -14.58
C ALA A 39 -0.02 6.26 -15.73
N LYS A 40 -1.33 6.00 -15.60
CA LYS A 40 -2.33 6.46 -16.58
C LYS A 40 -2.39 7.99 -16.68
N ALA A 41 -2.36 8.69 -15.54
CA ALA A 41 -2.37 10.15 -15.49
C ALA A 41 -1.14 10.74 -16.19
N VAL A 42 0.05 10.17 -15.94
CA VAL A 42 1.28 10.56 -16.64
C VAL A 42 1.17 10.34 -18.13
N ARG A 43 0.64 9.20 -18.56
CA ARG A 43 0.40 8.93 -19.98
C ARG A 43 -0.60 9.91 -20.62
N SER A 44 -1.56 10.44 -19.85
CA SER A 44 -2.48 11.48 -20.32
C SER A 44 -1.91 12.91 -20.28
N GLY A 45 -0.67 13.09 -19.83
CA GLY A 45 0.04 14.38 -19.84
C GLY A 45 0.17 15.06 -18.47
N THR A 46 -0.28 14.45 -17.38
CA THR A 46 -0.05 14.98 -16.02
C THR A 46 1.41 14.77 -15.62
N SER A 47 2.05 15.77 -15.00
CA SER A 47 3.44 15.59 -14.54
C SER A 47 3.50 14.74 -13.26
N VAL A 48 4.60 14.00 -13.05
CA VAL A 48 4.81 13.26 -11.80
C VAL A 48 5.00 14.19 -10.60
N GLU A 49 5.47 15.41 -10.83
CA GLU A 49 5.62 16.45 -9.82
C GLU A 49 4.26 16.95 -9.31
N GLU A 50 3.28 17.10 -10.20
CA GLU A 50 1.90 17.44 -9.84
C GLU A 50 1.24 16.31 -9.03
N LEU A 51 1.39 15.06 -9.47
CA LEU A 51 0.90 13.90 -8.71
C LEU A 51 1.58 13.74 -7.35
N ALA A 52 2.86 14.11 -7.23
CA ALA A 52 3.58 14.08 -5.95
C ALA A 52 3.10 15.17 -4.98
N ALA A 53 2.53 16.27 -5.47
CA ALA A 53 1.97 17.31 -4.62
C ALA A 53 0.63 16.88 -3.98
N GLU A 54 -0.09 15.96 -4.62
CA GLU A 54 -1.40 15.47 -4.18
C GLU A 54 -1.36 14.12 -3.46
N THR A 55 -0.19 13.49 -3.40
CA THR A 55 -0.01 12.16 -2.81
C THR A 55 1.09 12.15 -1.76
N PRO A 56 1.11 11.17 -0.83
CA PRO A 56 2.20 11.03 0.12
C PRO A 56 3.51 10.50 -0.51
N PHE A 57 3.53 10.24 -1.83
CA PHE A 57 4.67 9.68 -2.53
C PHE A 57 5.50 10.78 -3.17
N SER A 58 6.82 10.64 -3.12
CA SER A 58 7.72 11.57 -3.80
C SER A 58 7.62 11.42 -5.33
N ALA A 59 7.91 12.49 -6.04
CA ALA A 59 7.99 12.46 -7.51
C ALA A 59 9.02 11.43 -8.01
N ALA A 60 10.08 11.17 -7.24
CA ALA A 60 11.08 10.15 -7.56
C ALA A 60 10.50 8.73 -7.50
N GLU A 61 9.70 8.43 -6.48
CA GLU A 61 9.02 7.14 -6.33
C GLU A 61 7.97 6.92 -7.40
N LEU A 62 7.13 7.93 -7.66
CA LEU A 62 6.13 7.90 -8.73
C LEU A 62 6.80 7.68 -10.08
N ARG A 63 7.86 8.45 -10.40
CA ARG A 63 8.59 8.30 -11.66
C ARG A 63 9.22 6.92 -11.81
N ARG A 64 9.75 6.33 -10.73
CA ARG A 64 10.23 4.93 -10.76
C ARG A 64 9.09 3.96 -11.08
N GLN A 65 7.95 4.08 -10.39
CA GLN A 65 6.84 3.16 -10.58
C GLN A 65 6.15 3.27 -11.94
N VAL A 66 6.11 4.48 -12.51
CA VAL A 66 5.60 4.75 -13.85
C VAL A 66 6.50 4.09 -14.90
N ARG A 67 7.83 4.21 -14.77
CA ARG A 67 8.80 3.54 -15.65
C ARG A 67 8.75 2.02 -15.53
N ASP A 68 8.68 1.48 -14.30
CA ASP A 68 8.59 0.03 -14.07
C ASP A 68 7.33 -0.57 -14.73
N ARG A 69 6.29 0.26 -14.98
CA ARG A 69 5.05 -0.10 -15.70
C ARG A 69 5.12 0.09 -17.22
N GLY A 70 6.29 0.45 -17.77
CA GLY A 70 6.50 0.62 -19.21
C GLY A 70 5.84 1.86 -19.79
N ILE A 71 5.73 2.93 -19.01
CA ILE A 71 5.34 4.26 -19.48
C ILE A 71 6.61 5.11 -19.50
N ASP A 72 7.19 5.25 -20.70
CA ASP A 72 8.27 6.21 -21.02
C ASP A 72 7.69 7.51 -21.57
#